data_AF-A0A1S8ACB8-F1
#
_entry.id   AF-A0A1S8ACB8-F1
#
_cell.length_a   1.000
_cell.length_b   1.000
_cell.length_c   1.000
_cell.angle_alpha   90.00
_cell.angle_beta   90.00
_cell.angle_gamma   90.00
#
_symmetry.space_group_name_H-M   'P 1'
#
loop_
_entity.id
_entity.type
_entity.pdbx_description
1 polymer ?
#
loop_
_entity_poly.entity_id
_entity_poly.type
_entity_poly.pdbx_seq_one_letter_code
_entity_poly.pdbx_strand_id
1 'polypeptide(L)'
;LRSTIKLSTSDKLKDRLAKLSGGYAVLKVCGHGKAEVREKKLKITNALHAVQAAKEEGIVPGSGVALLYALKELDKLQTTNSDQKIGVQIVQNALKMAAYLIASNAGVDGSVIDKLLEQDSSDLGYNPARDMFKCGDVDPLKHVPSEFAKATSMISLKNAI
;
A
#
# COMPACT_ATOMS: atom_id res chain seq x y z
N LEU A 1 12.10 -24.08 4.60
CA LEU A 1 13.03 -24.91 3.80
C LEU A 1 12.47 -25.25 2.42
N ARG A 2 11.38 -26.03 2.28
CA ARG A 2 10.78 -26.34 0.96
C ARG A 2 10.26 -25.10 0.21
N SER A 3 9.63 -24.14 0.89
CA SER A 3 9.19 -22.86 0.31
C SER A 3 10.36 -22.00 -0.16
N THR A 4 11.41 -21.89 0.66
CA THR A 4 12.64 -21.14 0.37
C THR A 4 13.38 -21.70 -0.85
N ILE A 5 13.44 -23.03 -0.99
CA ILE A 5 14.04 -23.69 -2.15
C ILE A 5 13.22 -23.41 -3.42
N LYS A 6 11.88 -23.49 -3.36
CA LYS A 6 10.99 -23.26 -4.51
C LYS A 6 11.09 -21.84 -5.07
N LEU A 7 11.20 -20.84 -4.19
CA LEU A 7 11.40 -19.43 -4.56
C LEU A 7 12.74 -19.22 -5.27
N SER A 8 13.84 -19.76 -4.73
CA SER A 8 15.17 -19.57 -5.32
C SER A 8 15.32 -20.17 -6.72
N THR A 9 14.61 -21.28 -6.99
CA THR A 9 14.66 -21.95 -8.30
C THR A 9 13.85 -21.20 -9.34
N SER A 10 12.68 -20.66 -8.97
CA SER A 10 11.83 -19.85 -9.86
C SER A 10 12.56 -18.61 -10.36
N ASP A 11 13.21 -17.86 -9.48
CA ASP A 11 13.85 -16.59 -9.85
C ASP A 11 15.08 -16.80 -10.75
N LYS A 12 15.87 -17.84 -10.46
CA LYS A 12 17.00 -18.25 -11.33
C LYS A 12 16.54 -18.71 -12.71
N LEU A 13 15.38 -19.37 -12.81
CA LEU A 13 14.82 -19.80 -14.09
C LEU A 13 14.31 -18.61 -14.90
N LYS A 14 13.64 -17.65 -14.26
CA LYS A 14 13.21 -16.40 -14.91
C LYS A 14 14.39 -15.59 -15.42
N ASP A 15 15.47 -15.49 -14.65
CA ASP A 15 16.69 -14.78 -15.04
C ASP A 15 17.39 -15.44 -16.24
N ARG A 16 17.45 -16.78 -16.27
CA ARG A 16 17.99 -17.53 -17.42
C ARG A 16 17.11 -17.41 -18.66
N LEU A 17 15.78 -17.44 -18.49
CA LEU A 17 14.82 -17.24 -19.57
C LEU A 17 14.97 -15.83 -20.17
N ALA A 18 15.04 -14.79 -19.33
CA ALA A 18 15.22 -13.41 -19.78
C ALA A 18 16.53 -13.20 -20.57
N LYS A 19 17.62 -13.85 -20.14
CA LYS A 19 18.90 -13.85 -20.86
C LYS A 19 18.82 -14.55 -22.22
N LEU A 20 18.04 -15.63 -22.34
CA LEU A 20 17.81 -16.36 -23.59
C LEU A 20 16.91 -15.58 -24.56
N SER A 21 15.87 -14.92 -24.04
CA SER A 21 14.89 -14.17 -24.83
C SER A 21 15.37 -12.76 -25.23
N GLY A 22 16.60 -12.37 -24.88
CA GLY A 22 17.19 -11.07 -25.23
C GLY A 22 16.63 -9.86 -24.47
N GLY A 23 15.67 -10.07 -23.56
CA GLY A 23 14.99 -9.02 -22.80
C GLY A 23 15.55 -8.85 -21.38
N TYR A 24 16.84 -8.56 -21.24
CA TYR A 24 17.45 -8.28 -19.93
C TYR A 24 18.09 -6.89 -19.89
N ALA A 25 17.83 -6.15 -18.83
CA ALA A 25 18.45 -4.86 -18.55
C ALA A 25 19.10 -4.90 -17.17
N VAL A 26 20.33 -4.38 -17.06
CA VAL A 26 21.09 -4.34 -15.80
C VAL A 26 21.20 -2.90 -15.33
N LEU A 27 20.60 -2.59 -14.17
CA LEU A 27 20.74 -1.31 -13.51
C LEU A 27 21.97 -1.32 -12.60
N LYS A 28 23.00 -0.55 -12.95
CA LYS A 28 24.19 -0.36 -12.12
C LYS A 28 24.00 0.87 -11.24
N VAL A 29 24.05 0.67 -9.93
CA VAL A 29 23.91 1.75 -8.93
C VAL A 29 25.29 2.15 -8.43
N CYS A 30 25.66 3.41 -8.66
CA CYS A 30 26.92 4.00 -8.21
C CYS A 30 26.69 5.01 -7.06
N GLY A 31 27.70 5.20 -6.22
CA GLY A 31 27.68 6.14 -5.10
C GLY A 31 29.08 6.29 -4.49
N HIS A 32 29.27 7.34 -3.70
CA HIS A 32 30.57 7.71 -3.14
C HIS A 32 30.95 6.84 -1.92
N GLY A 33 29.97 6.23 -1.26
CA GLY A 33 30.19 5.35 -0.10
C GLY A 33 29.28 4.12 -0.07
N LYS A 34 29.68 3.09 0.69
CA LYS A 34 28.90 1.83 0.84
C LYS A 34 27.49 2.07 1.36
N ALA A 35 27.31 3.03 2.26
CA ALA A 35 26.00 3.39 2.82
C ALA A 35 25.09 4.03 1.74
N GLU A 36 25.61 4.99 0.99
CA GLU A 36 24.87 5.67 -0.09
C GLU A 36 24.45 4.70 -1.20
N VAL A 37 25.37 3.80 -1.61
CA VAL A 37 25.04 2.76 -2.61
C VAL A 37 23.94 1.84 -2.12
N ARG A 38 23.94 1.45 -0.83
CA ARG A 38 22.87 0.62 -0.25
C ARG A 38 21.54 1.34 -0.25
N GLU A 39 21.51 2.60 0.14
CA GLU A 39 20.28 3.40 0.18
C GLU A 39 19.72 3.61 -1.23
N LYS A 40 20.55 4.00 -2.19
CA LYS A 40 20.15 4.16 -3.61
C LYS A 40 19.67 2.84 -4.19
N LYS A 41 20.37 1.74 -3.91
CA LYS A 41 19.95 0.40 -4.36
C LYS A 41 18.58 0.05 -3.81
N LEU A 42 18.35 0.27 -2.51
CA LEU A 42 17.06 0.00 -1.87
C LEU A 42 15.92 0.83 -2.49
N LYS A 43 16.17 2.13 -2.71
CA LYS A 43 15.20 3.03 -3.37
C LYS A 43 14.84 2.54 -4.77
N ILE A 44 15.83 2.16 -5.58
CA ILE A 44 15.61 1.67 -6.94
C ILE A 44 14.88 0.33 -6.94
N THR A 45 15.25 -0.61 -6.06
CA THR A 45 14.56 -1.91 -5.97
C THR A 45 13.11 -1.74 -5.54
N ASN A 46 12.84 -0.84 -4.59
CA ASN A 46 11.48 -0.55 -4.15
C ASN A 46 10.64 0.07 -5.26
N ALA A 47 11.20 1.04 -5.99
CA ALA A 47 10.54 1.65 -7.14
C ALA A 47 10.23 0.62 -8.24
N LEU A 48 11.18 -0.27 -8.56
CA LEU A 48 10.98 -1.32 -9.56
C LEU A 48 9.84 -2.26 -9.17
N HIS A 49 9.81 -2.70 -7.91
CA HIS A 49 8.73 -3.54 -7.39
C HIS A 49 7.38 -2.81 -7.41
N ALA A 50 7.34 -1.52 -7.07
CA ALA A 50 6.12 -0.72 -7.11
C ALA A 50 5.56 -0.60 -8.53
N VAL A 51 6.40 -0.26 -9.51
CA VAL A 51 6.01 -0.16 -10.92
C VAL A 51 5.55 -1.50 -11.47
N GLN A 52 6.23 -2.60 -11.12
CA GLN A 52 5.82 -3.93 -11.54
C GLN A 52 4.45 -4.31 -10.97
N ALA A 53 4.22 -4.05 -9.67
CA ALA A 53 2.93 -4.28 -9.04
C ALA A 53 1.82 -3.40 -9.65
N ALA A 54 2.12 -2.13 -9.94
CA ALA A 54 1.19 -1.22 -10.60
C ALA A 54 0.83 -1.67 -12.02
N LYS A 55 1.78 -2.25 -12.75
CA LYS A 55 1.54 -2.82 -14.09
C LYS A 55 0.63 -4.06 -14.03
N GLU A 56 0.79 -4.90 -13.01
CA GLU A 56 0.05 -6.16 -12.88
C GLU A 56 -1.39 -5.95 -12.39
N GLU A 57 -1.59 -5.10 -11.37
CA GLU A 57 -2.86 -4.97 -10.65
C GLU A 57 -3.47 -3.56 -10.74
N GLY A 58 -2.79 -2.61 -11.39
CA GLY A 58 -3.25 -1.22 -11.51
C GLY A 58 -2.81 -0.32 -10.36
N ILE A 59 -3.28 0.93 -10.43
CA ILE A 59 -2.95 2.00 -9.48
C ILE A 59 -4.21 2.49 -8.77
N VAL A 60 -4.04 2.97 -7.54
CA VAL A 60 -5.09 3.58 -6.72
C VAL A 60 -4.60 4.91 -6.12
N PRO A 61 -5.52 5.79 -5.66
CA PRO A 61 -5.14 7.00 -4.94
C PRO A 61 -4.32 6.66 -3.70
N GLY A 62 -3.14 7.27 -3.59
CA GLY A 62 -2.16 6.91 -2.56
C GLY A 62 -2.43 7.47 -1.16
N SER A 63 -1.40 7.49 -0.31
CA SER A 63 -1.40 8.15 1.01
C SER A 63 -2.50 7.68 1.98
N GLY A 64 -3.02 6.47 1.79
CA GLY A 64 -4.12 5.92 2.61
C GLY A 64 -5.51 6.47 2.28
N VAL A 65 -5.64 7.29 1.23
CA VAL A 65 -6.93 7.80 0.75
C VAL A 65 -7.80 6.68 0.20
N ALA A 66 -7.20 5.71 -0.50
CA ALA A 66 -7.92 4.50 -0.93
C ALA A 66 -8.56 3.73 0.26
N LEU A 67 -7.89 3.68 1.42
CA LEU A 67 -8.42 3.04 2.62
C LEU A 67 -9.54 3.87 3.28
N LEU A 68 -9.44 5.20 3.23
CA LEU A 68 -10.51 6.08 3.68
C LEU A 68 -11.79 5.88 2.87
N TYR A 69 -11.70 5.79 1.55
CA TYR A 69 -12.87 5.53 0.72
C TYR A 69 -13.45 4.12 0.94
N ALA A 70 -12.61 3.14 1.26
CA ALA A 70 -13.08 1.81 1.65
C ALA A 70 -13.95 1.83 2.92
N LEU A 71 -13.86 2.85 3.79
CA LEU A 71 -14.74 3.01 4.95
C LEU A 71 -16.21 3.17 4.55
N LYS A 72 -16.49 3.86 3.43
CA LYS A 72 -17.86 4.07 2.93
C LYS A 72 -18.53 2.75 2.54
N GLU A 73 -17.75 1.83 1.99
CA GLU A 73 -18.23 0.48 1.67
C GLU A 73 -18.34 -0.39 2.93
N LEU A 74 -17.47 -0.16 3.92
CA LEU A 74 -17.53 -0.87 5.20
C LEU A 74 -18.78 -0.49 6.02
N ASP A 75 -19.28 0.75 5.90
CA ASP A 75 -20.55 1.17 6.52
C ASP A 75 -21.78 0.41 5.98
N LYS A 76 -21.70 -0.10 4.74
CA LYS A 76 -22.78 -0.89 4.11
C LYS A 76 -22.75 -2.36 4.51
N LEU A 77 -21.71 -2.81 5.24
CA LEU A 77 -21.53 -4.21 5.59
C LEU A 77 -22.56 -4.63 6.65
N GLN A 78 -23.43 -5.58 6.29
CA GLN A 78 -24.38 -6.15 7.24
C GLN A 78 -23.68 -7.15 8.18
N THR A 79 -23.74 -6.89 9.47
CA THR A 79 -23.16 -7.76 10.51
C THR A 79 -24.22 -8.68 11.08
N THR A 80 -23.88 -9.96 11.27
CA THR A 80 -24.80 -10.98 11.77
C THR A 80 -24.90 -10.99 13.31
N ASN A 81 -23.85 -10.57 14.02
CA ASN A 81 -23.78 -10.53 15.49
C ASN A 81 -23.24 -9.19 16.01
N SER A 82 -23.60 -8.84 17.25
CA SER A 82 -23.12 -7.67 17.99
C SER A 82 -21.59 -7.60 18.09
N ASP A 83 -20.92 -8.73 18.30
CA ASP A 83 -19.45 -8.79 18.33
C ASP A 83 -18.80 -8.42 16.99
N GLN A 84 -19.42 -8.83 15.88
CA GLN A 84 -18.95 -8.45 14.54
C GLN A 84 -19.14 -6.96 14.29
N LYS A 85 -20.24 -6.38 14.79
CA LYS A 85 -20.47 -4.93 14.73
C LYS A 85 -19.40 -4.14 15.48
N ILE A 86 -19.03 -4.60 16.67
CA ILE A 86 -17.93 -4.01 17.44
C ILE A 86 -16.60 -4.16 16.68
N GLY A 87 -16.33 -5.33 16.09
CA GLY A 87 -15.13 -5.56 15.28
C GLY A 87 -15.02 -4.62 14.08
N VAL A 88 -16.12 -4.41 13.34
CA VAL A 88 -16.19 -3.45 12.23
C VAL A 88 -15.89 -2.03 12.72
N GLN A 89 -16.50 -1.62 13.84
CA GLN A 89 -16.28 -0.28 14.42
C GLN A 89 -14.80 -0.06 14.81
N ILE A 90 -14.13 -1.07 15.35
CA ILE A 90 -12.70 -0.99 15.70
C ILE A 90 -11.85 -0.75 14.44
N VAL A 91 -12.12 -1.50 13.37
CA VAL A 91 -11.40 -1.35 12.10
C VAL A 91 -11.64 0.06 11.52
N GLN A 92 -12.89 0.54 11.55
CA GLN A 92 -13.22 1.88 11.08
C GLN A 92 -12.47 2.96 11.85
N ASN A 93 -12.43 2.86 13.18
CA ASN A 93 -11.73 3.81 14.03
C ASN A 93 -10.22 3.77 13.79
N ALA A 94 -9.63 2.58 13.62
CA ALA A 94 -8.20 2.43 13.34
C ALA A 94 -7.79 3.07 12.01
N LEU A 95 -8.58 2.86 10.95
CA LEU A 95 -8.33 3.46 9.64
C LEU A 95 -8.48 4.98 9.66
N LYS A 96 -9.50 5.52 10.35
CA LYS A 96 -9.65 6.97 10.56
C LYS A 96 -8.44 7.53 11.29
N MET A 97 -8.03 6.92 12.41
CA MET A 97 -6.86 7.37 13.18
C MET A 97 -5.58 7.37 12.36
N ALA A 98 -5.36 6.36 11.51
CA ALA A 98 -4.20 6.32 10.61
C ALA A 98 -4.20 7.52 9.63
N ALA A 99 -5.36 7.85 9.06
CA ALA A 99 -5.50 9.03 8.22
C ALA A 99 -5.26 10.34 8.98
N TYR A 100 -5.77 10.46 10.23
CA TYR A 100 -5.52 11.62 11.10
C TYR A 100 -4.03 11.83 11.36
N LEU A 101 -3.28 10.74 11.59
CA LEU A 101 -1.83 10.81 11.77
C LEU A 101 -1.11 11.28 10.50
N ILE A 102 -1.53 10.79 9.32
CA ILE A 102 -0.95 11.21 8.04
C ILE A 102 -1.24 12.70 7.78
N ALA A 103 -2.48 13.14 7.99
CA ALA A 103 -2.89 14.53 7.84
C ALA A 103 -2.12 15.45 8.80
N SER A 104 -2.01 15.06 10.07
CA SER A 104 -1.25 15.79 11.09
C SER A 104 0.23 15.89 10.74
N ASN A 105 0.85 14.80 10.27
CA ASN A 105 2.24 14.81 9.79
C ASN A 105 2.44 15.72 8.57
N ALA A 106 1.41 15.87 7.74
CA ALA A 106 1.40 16.79 6.60
C ALA A 106 1.10 18.25 7.00
N GLY A 107 0.85 18.54 8.28
CA GLY A 107 0.47 19.86 8.78
C GLY A 107 -0.93 20.30 8.37
N VAL A 108 -1.77 19.34 7.98
CA VAL A 108 -3.16 19.57 7.55
C VAL A 108 -4.09 19.22 8.70
N ASP A 109 -5.10 20.06 8.92
CA ASP A 109 -6.08 19.85 9.98
C ASP A 109 -6.93 18.60 9.71
N GLY A 110 -7.22 17.85 10.77
CA GLY A 110 -7.92 16.57 10.68
C GLY A 110 -9.36 16.70 10.14
N SER A 111 -9.93 17.90 10.20
CA SER A 111 -11.23 18.26 9.61
C SER A 111 -11.31 18.00 8.09
N VAL A 112 -10.16 17.85 7.41
CA VAL A 112 -10.14 17.50 5.98
C VAL A 112 -10.53 16.04 5.73
N ILE A 113 -10.33 15.15 6.71
CA ILE A 113 -10.70 13.74 6.57
C ILE A 113 -12.22 13.58 6.53
N ASP A 114 -12.93 14.29 7.40
CA ASP A 114 -14.40 14.26 7.41
C ASP A 114 -14.96 14.83 6.11
N LYS A 115 -14.38 15.93 5.61
CA LYS A 115 -14.74 16.51 4.30
C LYS A 115 -14.51 15.55 3.13
N LEU A 116 -13.43 14.77 3.16
CA LEU A 116 -13.15 13.75 2.13
C LEU A 116 -14.16 12.60 2.17
N LEU A 117 -14.59 12.22 3.37
CA LEU A 117 -15.64 11.21 3.55
C LEU A 117 -17.01 11.72 3.10
N GLU A 118 -17.26 13.03 3.11
CA GLU A 118 -18.50 13.61 2.59
C GLU A 118 -18.51 13.75 1.05
N GLN A 119 -17.35 13.74 0.39
CA GLN A 119 -17.25 13.92 -1.07
C GLN A 119 -17.47 12.61 -1.86
N ASP A 120 -18.15 12.71 -3.01
CA ASP A 120 -18.47 11.55 -3.86
C ASP A 120 -17.31 11.07 -4.74
N SER A 121 -16.32 11.92 -5.02
CA SER A 121 -15.18 11.58 -5.85
C SER A 121 -14.09 10.88 -5.05
N SER A 122 -13.70 9.67 -5.47
CA SER A 122 -12.62 8.87 -4.89
C SER A 122 -11.20 9.36 -5.22
N ASP A 123 -11.09 10.36 -6.09
CA ASP A 123 -9.80 10.74 -6.70
C ASP A 123 -9.14 11.92 -5.98
N LEU A 124 -9.81 12.47 -4.96
CA LEU A 124 -9.34 13.61 -4.18
C LEU A 124 -8.53 13.16 -2.98
N GLY A 125 -7.41 13.83 -2.73
CA GLY A 125 -6.55 13.56 -1.59
C GLY A 125 -6.80 14.51 -0.40
N TYR A 126 -5.94 14.44 0.62
CA TYR A 126 -5.95 15.36 1.78
C TYR A 126 -5.85 16.84 1.45
N ASN A 127 -5.56 17.19 0.19
CA ASN A 127 -5.85 18.51 -0.32
C ASN A 127 -7.05 18.39 -1.28
N PRO A 128 -8.25 18.86 -0.89
CA PRO A 128 -9.49 18.67 -1.66
C PRO A 128 -9.49 19.36 -3.03
N ALA A 129 -8.49 20.21 -3.32
CA ALA A 129 -8.30 20.82 -4.64
C ALA A 129 -7.35 20.04 -5.56
N ARG A 130 -6.73 18.94 -5.09
CA ARG A 130 -5.79 18.12 -5.87
C ARG A 130 -6.34 16.72 -6.12
N ASP A 131 -6.51 16.44 -7.41
CA ASP A 131 -6.68 15.11 -7.97
C ASP A 131 -5.37 14.33 -7.83
N MET A 132 -5.42 13.21 -7.13
CA MET A 132 -4.24 12.40 -6.78
C MET A 132 -3.59 11.78 -8.01
N PHE A 133 -4.38 11.40 -9.01
CA PHE A 133 -3.86 10.84 -10.26
C PHE A 133 -3.13 11.91 -11.07
N LYS A 134 -3.66 13.14 -11.10
CA LYS A 134 -2.98 14.26 -11.78
C LYS A 134 -1.72 14.73 -11.05
N CYS A 135 -1.71 14.64 -9.72
CA CYS A 135 -0.54 14.98 -8.91
C CYS A 135 0.56 13.90 -8.99
N GLY A 136 0.20 12.68 -9.40
CA GLY A 136 1.10 11.53 -9.45
C GLY A 136 1.27 10.82 -8.10
N ASP A 137 0.43 11.15 -7.12
CA ASP A 137 0.42 10.54 -5.79
C ASP A 137 -0.44 9.27 -5.82
N VAL A 138 0.14 8.21 -6.38
CA VAL A 138 -0.55 6.93 -6.62
C VAL A 138 0.20 5.78 -5.98
N ASP A 139 -0.55 4.83 -5.43
CA ASP A 139 -0.03 3.60 -4.85
C ASP A 139 -0.41 2.39 -5.72
N PRO A 140 0.45 1.35 -5.83
CA PRO A 140 0.08 0.11 -6.48
C PRO A 140 -1.06 -0.58 -5.72
N LEU A 141 -2.11 -1.04 -6.44
CA LEU A 141 -3.28 -1.67 -5.82
C LEU A 141 -2.89 -2.82 -4.89
N LYS A 142 -1.90 -3.63 -5.28
CA LYS A 142 -1.39 -4.77 -4.50
C LYS A 142 -0.98 -4.43 -3.07
N HIS A 143 -0.43 -3.23 -2.85
CA HIS A 143 0.19 -2.88 -1.57
C HIS A 143 -0.87 -2.69 -0.47
N VAL A 144 -2.00 -2.08 -0.82
CA VAL A 144 -3.00 -1.65 0.16
C VAL A 144 -3.67 -2.84 0.88
N PRO A 145 -4.20 -3.87 0.20
CA PRO A 145 -4.81 -5.02 0.88
C PRO A 145 -3.77 -5.94 1.52
N SER A 146 -2.59 -6.09 0.91
CA SER A 146 -1.57 -7.01 1.42
C SER A 146 -0.93 -6.52 2.71
N GLU A 147 -0.69 -5.22 2.85
CA GLU A 147 -0.21 -4.63 4.10
C GLU A 147 -1.30 -4.65 5.18
N PHE A 148 -2.54 -4.34 4.82
CA PHE A 148 -3.67 -4.45 5.75
C PHE A 148 -3.85 -5.87 6.28
N ALA A 149 -3.83 -6.89 5.41
CA ALA A 149 -3.94 -8.30 5.81
C ALA A 149 -2.80 -8.75 6.72
N LYS A 150 -1.56 -8.29 6.48
CA LYS A 150 -0.42 -8.55 7.38
C LYS A 150 -0.65 -7.93 8.76
N ALA A 151 -1.14 -6.69 8.81
CA ALA A 151 -1.44 -6.02 10.07
C ALA A 151 -2.54 -6.75 10.85
N THR A 152 -3.65 -7.12 10.19
CA THR A 152 -4.74 -7.88 10.81
C THR A 152 -4.28 -9.25 11.30
N SER A 153 -3.45 -9.96 10.53
CA SER A 153 -2.89 -11.26 10.92
C SER A 153 -2.05 -11.15 12.20
N MET A 154 -1.23 -10.10 12.32
CA MET A 154 -0.42 -9.87 13.52
C MET A 154 -1.29 -9.57 14.75
N ILE A 155 -2.35 -8.78 14.60
CA ILE A 155 -3.28 -8.45 15.69
C ILE A 155 -4.06 -9.69 16.12
N SER A 156 -4.56 -10.47 15.17
CA SER A 156 -5.32 -11.69 15.46
C SER A 156 -4.46 -12.72 16.20
N LEU A 157 -3.17 -12.84 15.86
CA LEU A 157 -2.23 -13.67 16.61
C LEU A 157 -2.01 -13.15 18.04
N LYS A 158 -1.94 -11.83 18.21
CA LYS A 158 -1.70 -11.20 19.52
C LYS A 158 -2.89 -11.30 20.47
N ASN A 159 -4.11 -11.38 19.94
CA ASN A 159 -5.35 -11.56 20.71
C ASN A 159 -5.71 -13.05 20.93
N ALA A 160 -5.03 -13.97 20.23
CA ALA A 160 -5.18 -15.42 20.40
C ALA A 160 -4.17 -16.01 21.41
N ILE A 161 -3.26 -15.18 21.93
CA ILE A 161 -2.30 -15.48 23.02
C ILE A 161 -2.78 -14.73 24.26
#